data_AF-A0A085EU33-F1
#
_entry.id   AF-A0A085EU33-F1
#
_cell.length_a   1.000
_cell.length_b   1.000
_cell.length_c   1.000
_cell.angle_alpha   90.00
_cell.angle_beta   90.00
_cell.angle_gamma   90.00
#
_symmetry.space_group_name_H-M   'P 1'
#
loop_
_entity.id
_entity.type
_entity.pdbx_description
1 polymer ?
#
loop_
_entity_poly.entity_id
_entity_poly.type
_entity_poly.pdbx_seq_one_letter_code
_entity_poly.pdbx_strand_id
1 'polypeptide(L)'
;MSKREIIRRMTPGRLAWLTLLRDHGPHVRGRGTVGYQCMRLGWTEWDFRRPDGAPITAEQAHAEYGDGWWGHVSNVGERITDAGRSALAVEGREDE
;
A
#
# COMPACT_ATOMS: atom_id res chain seq x y z
N MET A 1 -6.95 -1.37 26.26
CA MET A 1 -6.72 -1.35 24.80
C MET A 1 -6.01 -2.62 24.38
N SER A 2 -6.64 -3.40 23.51
CA SER A 2 -6.07 -4.62 22.95
C SER A 2 -4.97 -4.28 21.92
N LYS A 3 -3.95 -5.14 21.78
CA LYS A 3 -2.94 -5.06 20.71
C LYS A 3 -3.57 -4.93 19.31
N ARG A 4 -4.79 -5.47 19.11
CA ARG A 4 -5.56 -5.34 17.85
C ARG A 4 -6.13 -3.93 17.61
N GLU A 5 -6.48 -3.19 18.66
CA GLU A 5 -7.01 -1.81 18.53
C GLU A 5 -5.90 -0.82 18.19
N ILE A 6 -4.71 -0.96 18.80
CA ILE A 6 -3.54 -0.11 18.50
C ILE A 6 -3.10 -0.26 17.04
N ILE A 7 -3.25 -1.47 16.46
CA ILE A 7 -2.91 -1.71 15.06
C ILE A 7 -3.87 -0.98 14.12
N ARG A 8 -5.13 -0.72 14.48
CA ARG A 8 -6.10 -0.05 13.60
C ARG A 8 -6.09 1.48 13.64
N ARG A 9 -5.50 2.08 14.66
CA ARG A 9 -5.48 3.55 14.83
C ARG A 9 -4.64 4.23 13.76
N MET A 10 -5.10 5.33 13.17
CA MET A 10 -4.22 6.15 12.33
C MET A 10 -3.16 6.79 13.22
N THR A 11 -1.89 6.61 12.87
CA THR A 11 -0.78 7.32 13.52
C THR A 11 -0.26 8.40 12.59
N PRO A 12 0.42 9.44 13.09
CA PRO A 12 1.00 10.48 12.22
C PRO A 12 1.87 9.92 11.10
N GLY A 13 2.65 8.85 11.38
CA GLY A 13 3.46 8.18 10.37
C GLY A 13 2.62 7.48 9.30
N ARG A 14 1.52 6.80 9.68
CA ARG A 14 0.61 6.15 8.72
C ARG A 14 -0.13 7.17 7.87
N LEU A 15 -0.60 8.26 8.49
CA LEU A 15 -1.22 9.38 7.80
C LEU A 15 -0.25 9.97 6.77
N ALA A 16 0.97 10.30 7.17
CA ALA A 16 1.99 10.84 6.26
C ALA A 16 2.30 9.88 5.10
N TRP A 17 2.42 8.58 5.39
CA TRP A 17 2.67 7.57 4.35
C TRP A 17 1.52 7.45 3.35
N LEU A 18 0.28 7.33 3.82
CA LEU A 18 -0.89 7.21 2.95
C LEU A 18 -1.13 8.49 2.14
N THR A 19 -0.94 9.67 2.74
CA THR A 19 -1.01 10.96 2.06
C THR A 19 0.02 11.05 0.93
N LEU A 20 1.27 10.65 1.20
CA LEU A 20 2.32 10.62 0.17
C LEU A 20 1.93 9.71 -1.01
N LEU A 21 1.40 8.51 -0.74
CA LEU A 21 0.97 7.58 -1.78
C LEU A 21 -0.26 8.08 -2.56
N ARG A 22 -1.16 8.81 -1.91
CA ARG A 22 -2.32 9.44 -2.56
C ARG A 22 -1.89 10.54 -3.52
N ASP A 23 -0.97 11.41 -3.08
CA ASP A 23 -0.64 12.64 -3.80
C ASP A 23 0.42 12.41 -4.89
N HIS A 24 1.35 11.47 -4.68
CA HIS A 24 2.47 11.22 -5.59
C HIS A 24 2.40 9.87 -6.30
N GLY A 25 1.40 9.03 -6.00
CA GLY A 25 1.30 7.69 -6.56
C GLY A 25 2.29 6.70 -5.92
N PRO A 26 2.59 5.57 -6.61
CA PRO A 26 3.39 4.51 -6.02
C PRO A 26 4.77 4.97 -5.58
N HIS A 27 5.20 4.58 -4.36
CA HIS A 27 6.51 4.96 -3.83
C HIS A 27 7.20 3.80 -3.11
N VAL A 28 8.52 3.76 -3.23
CA VAL A 28 9.37 2.82 -2.50
C VAL A 28 9.31 3.16 -1.00
N ARG A 29 9.08 2.13 -0.18
CA ARG A 29 9.02 2.29 1.28
C ARG A 29 10.36 2.79 1.82
N GLY A 30 10.31 3.82 2.67
CA GLY A 30 11.46 4.24 3.49
C GLY A 30 11.85 3.19 4.55
N ARG A 31 13.01 3.37 5.20
CA ARG A 31 13.43 2.49 6.31
C ARG A 31 12.44 2.60 7.47
N GLY A 32 11.68 1.55 7.76
CA GLY A 32 10.72 1.53 8.88
C GLY A 32 9.59 0.50 8.74
N THR A 33 8.72 0.47 9.76
CA THR A 33 7.59 -0.49 9.84
C THR A 33 6.26 0.08 9.36
N VAL A 34 6.17 1.39 9.11
CA VAL A 34 4.91 2.09 8.79
C VAL A 34 4.23 1.48 7.56
N GLY A 35 4.93 1.40 6.43
CA GLY A 35 4.34 0.80 5.23
C GLY A 35 3.94 -0.66 5.46
N TYR A 36 4.69 -1.43 6.28
CA TYR A 36 4.33 -2.82 6.58
C TYR A 36 3.05 -2.91 7.39
N GLN A 37 2.87 -1.98 8.33
CA GLN A 37 1.65 -1.88 9.11
C GLN A 37 0.46 -1.48 8.23
N CYS A 38 0.63 -0.49 7.34
CA CYS A 38 -0.41 -0.10 6.39
C CYS A 38 -0.80 -1.27 5.47
N MET A 39 0.18 -2.02 4.97
CA MET A 39 -0.06 -3.21 4.15
C MET A 39 -0.79 -4.31 4.91
N ARG A 40 -0.41 -4.58 6.18
CA ARG A 40 -1.12 -5.54 7.05
C ARG A 40 -2.56 -5.14 7.36
N LEU A 41 -2.87 -3.85 7.29
CA LEU A 41 -4.23 -3.30 7.43
C LEU A 41 -5.00 -3.29 6.10
N GLY A 42 -4.36 -3.68 4.99
CA GLY A 42 -4.93 -3.62 3.66
C GLY A 42 -5.02 -2.21 3.08
N TRP A 43 -4.35 -1.21 3.69
CA TRP A 43 -4.38 0.18 3.24
C TRP A 43 -3.43 0.47 2.08
N THR A 44 -2.40 -0.36 1.92
CA THR A 44 -1.44 -0.29 0.82
C THR A 44 -1.16 -1.68 0.28
N GLU A 45 -0.70 -1.76 -0.97
CA GLU A 45 -0.28 -2.99 -1.61
C GLU A 45 0.91 -2.73 -2.54
N TRP A 46 1.67 -3.76 -2.87
CA TRP A 46 2.74 -3.65 -3.86
C TRP A 46 2.15 -3.36 -5.23
N ASP A 47 2.74 -2.39 -5.93
CA ASP A 47 2.41 -2.07 -7.31
C ASP A 47 3.41 -2.78 -8.22
N PHE A 48 2.94 -3.81 -8.91
CA PHE A 48 3.69 -4.51 -9.95
C PHE A 48 3.23 -4.03 -11.32
N ARG A 49 4.21 -3.81 -12.20
CA ARG A 49 4.00 -3.37 -13.59
C ARG A 49 4.61 -4.38 -14.55
N ARG A 50 3.87 -4.70 -15.62
CA ARG A 50 4.37 -5.40 -16.80
C ARG A 50 5.48 -4.58 -17.50
N PRO A 51 6.26 -5.18 -18.42
CA PRO A 51 7.28 -4.46 -19.20
C PRO A 51 6.72 -3.29 -20.02
N ASP A 52 5.43 -3.34 -20.40
CA ASP A 52 4.71 -2.27 -21.09
C ASP A 52 4.19 -1.16 -20.16
N GLY A 53 4.40 -1.30 -18.83
CA GLY A 53 3.92 -0.36 -17.81
C GLY A 53 2.50 -0.61 -17.31
N ALA A 54 1.79 -1.62 -17.82
CA ALA A 54 0.44 -1.95 -17.36
C ALA A 54 0.47 -2.53 -15.93
N PRO A 55 -0.47 -2.16 -15.04
CA PRO A 55 -0.58 -2.75 -13.71
C PRO A 55 -0.94 -4.24 -13.80
N ILE A 56 -0.34 -5.02 -12.89
CA ILE A 56 -0.59 -6.46 -12.75
C ILE A 56 -0.55 -6.81 -11.25
N THR A 57 -1.40 -7.74 -10.81
CA THR A 57 -1.30 -8.27 -9.44
C THR A 57 -0.26 -9.37 -9.35
N ALA A 58 0.23 -9.68 -8.15
CA ALA A 58 1.14 -10.81 -7.95
C ALA A 58 0.51 -12.15 -8.38
N GLU A 59 -0.79 -12.34 -8.12
CA GLU A 59 -1.55 -13.52 -8.55
C GLU A 59 -1.63 -13.62 -10.08
N GLN A 60 -1.96 -12.51 -10.75
CA GLN A 60 -1.99 -12.45 -12.21
C GLN A 60 -0.60 -12.71 -12.81
N ALA A 61 0.45 -12.13 -12.23
CA ALA A 61 1.82 -12.33 -12.69
C ALA A 61 2.27 -13.78 -12.48
N HIS A 62 1.89 -14.40 -11.36
CA HIS A 62 2.16 -15.81 -11.11
C HIS A 62 1.40 -16.73 -12.06
N ALA A 63 0.16 -16.39 -12.41
CA ALA A 63 -0.62 -17.14 -13.41
C ALA A 63 -0.04 -16.99 -14.82
N GLU A 64 0.52 -15.82 -15.15
CA GLU A 64 1.07 -15.50 -16.48
C GLU A 64 2.50 -16.05 -16.69
N TYR A 65 3.37 -15.92 -15.69
CA TYR A 65 4.80 -16.21 -15.80
C TYR A 65 5.29 -17.38 -14.92
N GLY A 66 4.41 -17.98 -14.12
CA GLY A 66 4.76 -19.05 -13.18
C GLY A 66 5.60 -18.56 -12.00
N ASP A 67 6.31 -19.49 -11.35
CA ASP A 67 7.07 -19.20 -10.14
C ASP A 67 8.10 -18.08 -10.34
N GLY A 68 8.69 -17.93 -11.53
CA GLY A 68 9.72 -16.91 -11.84
C GLY A 68 9.20 -15.50 -12.13
N TRP A 69 7.91 -15.23 -11.91
CA TRP A 69 7.24 -13.99 -12.34
C TRP A 69 7.90 -12.69 -11.84
N TRP A 70 8.59 -12.72 -10.69
CA TRP A 70 9.28 -11.54 -10.15
C TRP A 70 10.38 -11.00 -11.08
N GLY A 71 10.93 -11.83 -11.98
CA GLY A 71 11.92 -11.41 -12.98
C GLY A 71 11.30 -10.76 -14.22
N HIS A 72 9.98 -10.86 -14.38
CA HIS A 72 9.24 -10.38 -15.56
C HIS A 72 8.45 -9.09 -15.31
N VAL A 73 8.32 -8.68 -14.05
CA VAL A 73 7.59 -7.47 -13.66
C VAL A 73 8.50 -6.51 -12.90
N SER A 74 8.16 -5.23 -12.96
CA SER A 74 8.80 -4.19 -12.14
C SER A 74 7.97 -3.93 -10.89
N ASN A 75 8.59 -3.97 -9.71
CA ASN A 75 7.99 -3.47 -8.48
C ASN A 75 8.30 -1.97 -8.35
N VAL A 76 7.28 -1.12 -8.48
CA VAL A 76 7.43 0.35 -8.43
C VAL A 76 7.22 0.93 -7.02
N GLY A 77 7.07 0.07 -6.02
CA GLY A 77 6.82 0.44 -4.64
C GLY A 77 5.42 0.07 -4.17
N GLU A 78 4.96 0.73 -3.11
CA GLU A 78 3.58 0.56 -2.63
C GLU A 78 2.66 1.56 -3.29
N ARG A 79 1.42 1.15 -3.56
CA ARG A 79 0.31 2.05 -3.89
C ARG A 79 -0.76 2.00 -2.81
N ILE A 80 -1.51 3.09 -2.69
CA ILE A 80 -2.67 3.16 -1.79
C ILE A 80 -3.87 2.39 -2.38
N THR A 81 -4.56 1.62 -1.54
CA THR A 81 -5.79 0.91 -1.88
C THR A 81 -7.02 1.78 -1.59
N ASP A 82 -8.20 1.33 -1.99
CA ASP A 82 -9.44 2.04 -1.66
C ASP A 82 -9.76 1.99 -0.15
N ALA A 83 -9.35 0.92 0.53
CA ALA A 83 -9.40 0.84 1.99
C ALA A 83 -8.47 1.88 2.64
N GLY A 84 -7.27 2.09 2.08
CA GLY A 84 -6.35 3.13 2.54
C GLY A 84 -6.89 4.54 2.31
N ARG A 85 -7.51 4.80 1.15
CA ARG A 85 -8.20 6.08 0.87
C ARG A 85 -9.36 6.31 1.84
N SER A 86 -10.14 5.29 2.13
CA SER A 86 -11.24 5.37 3.09
C SER A 86 -10.73 5.67 4.50
N ALA A 87 -9.63 5.03 4.92
CA ALA A 87 -8.99 5.30 6.22
C ALA A 87 -8.49 6.74 6.33
N LEU A 88 -7.91 7.31 5.27
CA LEU A 88 -7.53 8.74 5.23
C LEU A 88 -8.74 9.67 5.38
N ALA A 89 -9.87 9.32 4.74
CA ALA A 89 -11.05 10.18 4.73
C ALA A 89 -11.82 10.20 6.06
N VAL A 90 -11.71 9.14 6.87
CA VAL A 90 -12.34 9.07 8.22
C VAL A 90 -11.62 9.98 9.20
N GLU A 91 -10.29 10.02 9.17
CA GLU A 91 -9.49 10.85 10.08
C GLU A 91 -9.66 12.36 9.81
N GLY A 92 -9.98 12.74 8.58
CA GLY A 92 -10.28 14.14 8.24
C GLY A 92 -11.66 14.64 8.72
N ARG A 93 -12.45 13.82 9.42
CA ARG A 93 -13.83 14.15 9.86
C ARG A 93 -14.00 14.23 11.38
N GLU A 94 -12.96 14.00 12.19
CA GLU A 94 -13.08 14.09 13.65
C GLU A 94 -13.01 15.55 14.19
N ASP A 95 -12.87 16.54 13.30
CA ASP A 95 -12.79 17.97 13.63
C ASP A 95 -14.04 18.80 13.21
N GLU A 96 -15.17 18.17 12.88
CA GLU A 96 -16.44 18.85 12.52
C GLU A 96 -17.57 18.65 13.54
#